data_AF-A0A9E7FCR4-F1
#
_entry.id   AF-A0A9E7FCR4-F1
#
_cell.length_a   1.000
_cell.length_b   1.000
_cell.length_c   1.000
_cell.angle_alpha   90.00
_cell.angle_beta   90.00
_cell.angle_gamma   90.00
#
_symmetry.space_group_name_H-M   'P 1'
#
loop_
_entity.id
_entity.type
_entity.pdbx_description
1 polymer ?
#
loop_
_entity_poly.entity_id
_entity_poly.type
_entity_poly.pdbx_seq_one_letter_code
_entity_poly.pdbx_strand_id
1 'polypeptide(L)'
;MDKIDEKPQPGIVHSHFVMGSMDGRSEHEFEDESLVSPMELTKMTYGLNGIHHGSFSAVEQQRSINNINTSLLRSLNIILFTSKINILMPCGPLAVVIHHLTEDQGWVFFLSLLGIIPLAERLGFATEQLALFTGPTVGGLLNATFGNATEMIISVHALKGGMIRVVQQSLLGSILSNMLLVLGCAFFCGGIVFMKKDQVFDKAAAVVNSGLLLMAVMGLLFPAVLHFTHSEVHYGKSELALSRFSSCIMLVAYAFYLVFQLKGQNESYDRVNEEGGQNEGGTDDDEEPEISKWEAIIWLAILTGWISVLSDYLVDAIQGASAAWNIPIAFISVILLPIVGNAAEHASAIMFAMKDKLDISLGVAIGSSTQISMFGIPFCVVVGWIMGQPMDLNFQLFETASLFIAVLVVAFMLQEGTSNYFKGLMLVLCYLIVAASFFVHVDPSPVQDKKP
;
A
#
# COMPACT_ATOMS: atom_id res chain seq x y z
N MET A 1 -42.25 -17.14 51.99
CA MET A 1 -42.25 -17.85 53.27
C MET A 1 -41.11 -18.86 53.18
N ASP A 2 -39.99 -18.59 53.87
CA ASP A 2 -39.13 -19.48 54.68
C ASP A 2 -38.92 -20.94 54.20
N LYS A 3 -37.76 -21.62 54.27
CA LYS A 3 -36.45 -21.50 54.97
C LYS A 3 -35.61 -22.69 54.43
N ILE A 4 -34.32 -22.54 54.08
CA ILE A 4 -33.11 -22.81 54.89
C ILE A 4 -32.75 -24.30 55.15
N ASP A 5 -31.52 -24.65 54.73
CA ASP A 5 -30.49 -25.62 55.19
C ASP A 5 -30.76 -27.13 55.39
N GLU A 6 -29.87 -27.97 54.84
CA GLU A 6 -28.79 -28.59 55.66
C GLU A 6 -27.69 -29.30 54.82
N LYS A 7 -26.44 -29.08 55.23
CA LYS A 7 -25.20 -29.80 54.86
C LYS A 7 -25.20 -31.23 55.46
N PRO A 8 -24.38 -32.16 54.92
CA PRO A 8 -23.11 -32.46 55.62
C PRO A 8 -21.91 -32.82 54.69
N GLN A 9 -20.72 -32.41 55.13
CA GLN A 9 -19.39 -33.02 54.87
C GLN A 9 -18.88 -33.57 56.23
N PRO A 10 -17.77 -34.35 56.38
CA PRO A 10 -16.72 -34.71 55.41
C PRO A 10 -16.31 -36.21 55.42
N GLY A 11 -15.46 -36.62 54.46
CA GLY A 11 -14.80 -37.94 54.40
C GLY A 11 -13.49 -37.90 53.63
N ILE A 12 -12.37 -38.00 54.36
CA ILE A 12 -10.96 -37.89 53.99
C ILE A 12 -10.46 -39.11 53.19
N VAL A 13 -9.63 -38.91 52.13
CA VAL A 13 -8.37 -39.67 51.89
C VAL A 13 -7.38 -38.79 51.10
N HIS A 14 -6.21 -38.56 51.71
CA HIS A 14 -5.02 -37.88 51.16
C HIS A 14 -4.24 -38.77 50.18
N SER A 15 -3.58 -38.17 49.19
CA SER A 15 -2.28 -38.66 48.71
C SER A 15 -1.28 -37.51 48.64
N HIS A 16 -0.28 -37.58 49.51
CA HIS A 16 0.94 -36.78 49.50
C HIS A 16 1.99 -37.54 48.69
N PHE A 17 2.79 -36.84 47.88
CA PHE A 17 4.19 -37.24 47.72
C PHE A 17 5.07 -35.99 47.76
N VAL A 18 6.03 -36.04 48.68
CA VAL A 18 6.95 -34.99 49.10
C VAL A 18 8.36 -35.38 48.68
N MET A 19 9.16 -34.37 48.32
CA MET A 19 10.57 -34.46 47.98
C MET A 19 11.45 -34.72 49.22
N GLY A 20 12.50 -35.53 49.09
CA GLY A 20 13.47 -35.79 50.16
C GLY A 20 14.83 -36.24 49.63
N SER A 21 15.86 -35.52 50.06
CA SER A 21 17.30 -35.72 49.86
C SER A 21 17.89 -36.67 50.92
N MET A 22 19.01 -37.36 50.64
CA MET A 22 20.30 -37.22 51.36
C MET A 22 21.30 -38.38 51.08
N ASP A 23 22.58 -37.96 50.93
CA ASP A 23 23.87 -38.60 51.23
C ASP A 23 24.23 -39.99 50.63
N GLY A 24 25.45 -40.29 50.16
CA GLY A 24 26.74 -39.62 50.25
C GLY A 24 27.84 -40.68 50.38
N ARG A 25 28.87 -40.67 49.50
CA ARG A 25 30.27 -41.00 49.83
C ARG A 25 31.21 -40.73 48.64
N SER A 26 32.32 -40.11 49.02
CA SER A 26 33.43 -39.50 48.31
C SER A 26 34.50 -40.48 47.80
N GLU A 27 35.26 -40.07 46.78
CA GLU A 27 36.73 -40.12 46.77
C GLU A 27 37.30 -39.05 45.80
N HIS A 28 38.41 -38.44 46.23
CA HIS A 28 39.09 -37.22 45.75
C HIS A 28 40.28 -37.56 44.82
N GLU A 29 40.62 -36.65 43.89
CA GLU A 29 41.99 -36.24 43.46
C GLU A 29 41.85 -35.12 42.39
N PHE A 30 42.11 -33.83 42.69
CA PHE A 30 43.32 -33.02 42.41
C PHE A 30 43.85 -33.19 40.96
N GLU A 31 44.09 -32.17 40.11
CA GLU A 31 44.86 -30.90 40.21
C GLU A 31 44.30 -29.85 39.21
N ASP A 32 44.09 -28.59 39.57
CA ASP A 32 44.97 -27.41 39.34
C ASP A 32 45.58 -27.26 37.93
N GLU A 33 45.12 -26.28 37.14
CA GLU A 33 45.90 -25.06 36.84
C GLU A 33 45.17 -24.09 35.90
N SER A 34 45.40 -22.81 36.18
CA SER A 34 44.84 -21.63 35.54
C SER A 34 45.87 -20.95 34.62
N LEU A 35 45.37 -20.07 33.74
CA LEU A 35 45.97 -18.80 33.28
C LEU A 35 46.90 -18.75 32.02
N VAL A 36 46.52 -17.80 31.14
CA VAL A 36 47.36 -16.82 30.37
C VAL A 36 47.46 -16.96 28.82
N SER A 37 47.21 -15.80 28.20
CA SER A 37 47.30 -15.34 26.78
C SER A 37 48.70 -14.70 26.52
N PRO A 38 49.03 -13.95 25.43
CA PRO A 38 48.98 -14.14 23.98
C PRO A 38 50.38 -14.00 23.27
N MET A 39 50.40 -14.22 21.95
CA MET A 39 51.23 -13.55 20.91
C MET A 39 52.75 -13.85 20.74
N GLU A 40 53.18 -13.73 19.47
CA GLU A 40 54.56 -13.66 18.91
C GLU A 40 55.30 -15.01 18.69
N LEU A 41 56.10 -15.29 17.64
CA LEU A 41 56.56 -14.59 16.43
C LEU A 41 57.48 -15.60 15.68
N THR A 42 57.25 -15.83 14.37
CA THR A 42 58.27 -16.01 13.30
C THR A 42 59.36 -17.11 13.40
N LYS A 43 59.48 -18.02 12.41
CA LYS A 43 60.43 -17.95 11.25
C LYS A 43 60.67 -19.31 10.55
N MET A 44 60.54 -19.26 9.21
CA MET A 44 61.36 -19.90 8.16
C MET A 44 61.58 -21.42 8.11
N THR A 45 61.19 -22.00 6.97
CA THR A 45 62.09 -22.86 6.18
C THR A 45 61.87 -22.58 4.69
N TYR A 46 62.98 -22.30 3.97
CA TYR A 46 63.07 -22.06 2.53
C TYR A 46 63.14 -23.38 1.73
N GLY A 47 62.64 -23.37 0.48
CA GLY A 47 62.82 -24.49 -0.45
C GLY A 47 62.18 -24.34 -1.85
N LEU A 48 62.71 -23.39 -2.62
CA LEU A 48 62.82 -23.26 -4.10
C LEU A 48 61.87 -23.96 -5.12
N ASN A 49 61.50 -23.13 -6.12
CA ASN A 49 61.20 -23.37 -7.55
C ASN A 49 59.74 -23.54 -8.03
N GLY A 50 59.32 -22.62 -8.91
CA GLY A 50 58.21 -22.81 -9.85
C GLY A 50 57.44 -21.53 -10.19
N ILE A 51 57.90 -20.81 -11.20
CA ILE A 51 57.19 -19.69 -11.85
C ILE A 51 55.84 -20.18 -12.40
N HIS A 52 54.72 -19.55 -12.02
CA HIS A 52 53.50 -19.25 -12.81
C HIS A 52 52.29 -19.03 -11.88
N HIS A 53 51.67 -17.84 -11.92
CA HIS A 53 50.21 -17.57 -12.00
C HIS A 53 49.81 -16.19 -11.44
N GLY A 54 50.08 -15.13 -12.20
CA GLY A 54 49.37 -13.84 -12.09
C GLY A 54 47.98 -13.89 -12.75
N SER A 55 47.16 -14.90 -12.46
CA SER A 55 45.88 -15.12 -13.17
C SER A 55 44.68 -15.46 -12.27
N PHE A 56 44.85 -15.55 -10.94
CA PHE A 56 43.74 -15.94 -10.07
C PHE A 56 42.77 -14.78 -9.78
N SER A 57 43.27 -13.56 -9.61
CA SER A 57 42.44 -12.37 -9.34
C SER A 57 41.59 -11.95 -10.54
N ALA A 58 42.12 -12.06 -11.76
CA ALA A 58 41.39 -11.72 -12.98
C ALA A 58 40.25 -12.71 -13.25
N VAL A 59 40.40 -13.99 -12.90
CA VAL A 59 39.38 -15.02 -13.11
C VAL A 59 38.25 -14.92 -12.07
N GLU A 60 38.56 -14.58 -10.81
CA GLU A 60 37.53 -14.25 -9.80
C GLU A 60 36.79 -12.95 -10.11
N GLN A 61 37.50 -11.92 -10.59
CA GLN A 61 36.88 -10.67 -11.02
C GLN A 61 36.04 -10.84 -12.29
N GLN A 62 36.48 -11.66 -13.26
CA GLN A 62 35.70 -11.98 -14.46
C GLN A 62 34.48 -12.87 -14.15
N ARG A 63 34.58 -13.82 -13.21
CA ARG A 63 33.44 -14.61 -12.73
C ARG A 63 32.43 -13.75 -11.96
N SER A 64 32.91 -12.81 -11.14
CA SER A 64 32.05 -11.85 -10.43
C SER A 64 31.30 -10.94 -11.40
N ILE A 65 31.98 -10.39 -12.42
CA ILE A 65 31.36 -9.55 -13.45
C ILE A 65 30.37 -10.34 -14.30
N ASN A 66 30.69 -11.58 -14.69
CA ASN A 66 29.76 -12.42 -15.44
C ASN A 66 28.53 -12.81 -14.59
N ASN A 67 28.70 -13.12 -13.30
CA ASN A 67 27.58 -13.42 -12.40
C ASN A 67 26.68 -12.20 -12.17
N ILE A 68 27.28 -11.00 -12.04
CA ILE A 68 26.54 -9.73 -11.94
C ILE A 68 25.78 -9.44 -13.24
N ASN A 69 26.40 -9.61 -14.41
CA ASN A 69 25.73 -9.42 -15.69
C ASN A 69 24.59 -10.44 -15.89
N THR A 70 24.75 -11.69 -15.47
CA THR A 70 23.65 -12.67 -15.52
C THR A 70 22.53 -12.36 -14.52
N SER A 71 22.85 -11.83 -13.34
CA SER A 71 21.85 -11.40 -12.34
C SER A 71 21.08 -10.17 -12.82
N LEU A 72 21.78 -9.18 -13.38
CA LEU A 72 21.18 -7.98 -13.96
C LEU A 72 20.31 -8.32 -15.17
N LEU A 73 20.78 -9.18 -16.08
CA LEU A 73 19.97 -9.64 -17.22
C LEU A 73 18.75 -10.44 -16.77
N ARG A 74 18.87 -11.23 -15.70
CA ARG A 74 17.75 -11.94 -15.09
C ARG A 74 16.74 -10.96 -14.48
N SER A 75 17.19 -10.01 -13.66
CA SER A 75 16.32 -9.00 -13.03
C SER A 75 15.63 -8.12 -14.08
N LEU A 76 16.33 -7.74 -15.16
CA LEU A 76 15.79 -7.00 -16.28
C LEU A 76 14.73 -7.82 -17.03
N ASN A 77 14.97 -9.12 -17.23
CA ASN A 77 13.98 -10.00 -17.83
C ASN A 77 12.73 -10.13 -16.94
N ILE A 78 12.92 -10.31 -15.63
CA ILE A 78 11.83 -10.42 -14.66
C ILE A 78 10.97 -9.16 -14.65
N ILE A 79 11.59 -7.99 -14.66
CA ILE A 79 10.87 -6.73 -14.53
C ILE A 79 10.25 -6.29 -15.86
N LEU A 80 10.92 -6.53 -17.00
CA LEU A 80 10.41 -6.05 -18.29
C LEU A 80 9.52 -7.07 -19.01
N PHE A 81 9.66 -8.38 -18.80
CA PHE A 81 8.99 -9.38 -19.65
C PHE A 81 8.14 -10.43 -18.92
N THR A 82 8.20 -10.53 -17.58
CA THR A 82 7.38 -11.52 -16.86
C THR A 82 5.90 -11.16 -16.79
N SER A 83 5.58 -9.87 -16.62
CA SER A 83 4.17 -9.43 -16.51
C SER A 83 3.52 -9.32 -17.88
N LYS A 84 2.32 -9.88 -18.04
CA LYS A 84 1.50 -9.69 -19.25
C LYS A 84 1.17 -8.21 -19.49
N ILE A 85 1.11 -7.41 -18.42
CA ILE A 85 0.80 -5.97 -18.48
C ILE A 85 1.96 -5.16 -19.09
N ASN A 86 3.19 -5.69 -19.06
CA ASN A 86 4.36 -5.01 -19.63
C ASN A 86 4.28 -4.80 -21.15
N ILE A 87 3.33 -5.45 -21.83
CA ILE A 87 3.02 -5.14 -23.23
C ILE A 87 2.65 -3.67 -23.45
N LEU A 88 2.17 -2.98 -22.41
CA LEU A 88 1.83 -1.56 -22.42
C LEU A 88 3.03 -0.64 -22.16
N MET A 89 4.19 -1.17 -21.76
CA MET A 89 5.36 -0.35 -21.41
C MET A 89 5.86 0.54 -22.57
N PRO A 90 5.82 0.11 -23.85
CA PRO A 90 6.15 0.98 -24.98
C PRO A 90 5.24 2.20 -25.15
N CYS A 91 4.04 2.22 -24.55
CA CYS A 91 3.13 3.37 -24.61
C CYS A 91 3.73 4.62 -23.96
N GLY A 92 4.54 4.46 -22.89
CA GLY A 92 5.20 5.58 -22.22
C GLY A 92 6.17 6.35 -23.14
N PRO A 93 7.22 5.69 -23.68
CA PRO A 93 8.10 6.32 -24.67
C PRO A 93 7.33 6.86 -25.89
N LEU A 94 6.29 6.16 -26.34
CA LEU A 94 5.45 6.62 -27.45
C LEU A 94 4.73 7.93 -27.12
N ALA A 95 4.23 8.09 -25.89
CA ALA A 95 3.61 9.33 -25.44
C ALA A 95 4.56 10.53 -25.55
N VAL A 96 5.83 10.35 -25.14
CA VAL A 96 6.88 11.37 -25.25
C VAL A 96 7.15 11.73 -26.71
N VAL A 97 7.24 10.72 -27.58
CA VAL A 97 7.45 10.94 -29.02
C VAL A 97 6.27 11.70 -29.65
N ILE A 98 5.03 11.30 -29.34
CA ILE A 98 3.80 11.94 -29.85
C ILE A 98 3.68 13.38 -29.37
N HIS A 99 4.05 13.65 -28.11
CA HIS A 99 4.10 15.01 -27.57
C HIS A 99 5.01 15.92 -28.41
N HIS A 100 6.21 15.44 -28.78
CA HIS A 100 7.15 16.22 -29.58
C HIS A 100 6.82 16.31 -31.08
N LEU A 101 6.02 15.38 -31.64
CA LEU A 101 5.71 15.37 -33.08
C LEU A 101 4.39 16.02 -33.44
N THR A 102 3.35 15.79 -32.64
CA THR A 102 1.96 16.10 -33.00
C THR A 102 1.26 17.05 -32.03
N GLU A 103 1.79 17.21 -30.82
CA GLU A 103 1.19 18.00 -29.73
C GLU A 103 -0.29 17.62 -29.41
N ASP A 104 -0.76 16.46 -29.88
CA ASP A 104 -2.12 15.98 -29.64
C ASP A 104 -2.26 15.51 -28.19
N GLN A 105 -2.76 16.42 -27.37
CA GLN A 105 -2.91 16.22 -25.93
C GLN A 105 -3.83 15.05 -25.58
N GLY A 106 -4.80 14.71 -26.42
CA GLY A 106 -5.66 13.54 -26.20
C GLY A 106 -4.89 12.24 -26.27
N TRP A 107 -4.03 12.09 -27.30
CA TRP A 107 -3.17 10.92 -27.43
C TRP A 107 -2.03 10.90 -26.43
N VAL A 108 -1.40 12.04 -26.14
CA VAL A 108 -0.35 12.14 -25.11
C VAL A 108 -0.90 11.68 -23.77
N PHE A 109 -2.07 12.17 -23.37
CA PHE A 109 -2.73 11.76 -22.13
C PHE A 109 -2.99 10.24 -22.13
N PHE A 110 -3.66 9.71 -23.16
CA PHE A 110 -4.01 8.28 -23.23
C PHE A 110 -2.79 7.35 -23.21
N LEU A 111 -1.74 7.69 -23.96
CA LEU A 111 -0.53 6.87 -24.04
C LEU A 111 0.29 6.96 -22.75
N SER A 112 0.35 8.14 -22.12
CA SER A 112 1.01 8.31 -20.81
C SER A 112 0.29 7.48 -19.75
N LEU A 113 -1.04 7.52 -19.75
CA LEU A 113 -1.89 6.74 -18.88
C LEU A 113 -1.60 5.23 -19.04
N LEU A 114 -1.66 4.70 -20.27
CA LEU A 114 -1.33 3.30 -20.54
C LEU A 114 0.11 2.93 -20.18
N GLY A 115 1.06 3.85 -20.38
CA GLY A 115 2.47 3.65 -20.05
C GLY A 115 2.73 3.56 -18.53
N ILE A 116 1.93 4.23 -17.70
CA ILE A 116 2.05 4.23 -16.24
C ILE A 116 1.60 2.89 -15.64
N ILE A 117 0.57 2.24 -16.19
CA ILE A 117 0.02 0.97 -15.68
C ILE A 117 1.11 -0.09 -15.38
N PRO A 118 1.96 -0.52 -16.34
CA PRO A 118 2.99 -1.53 -16.09
C PRO A 118 4.08 -1.05 -15.13
N LEU A 119 4.36 0.25 -15.10
CA LEU A 119 5.39 0.81 -14.21
C LEU A 119 4.91 0.79 -12.77
N ALA A 120 3.66 1.18 -12.52
CA ALA A 120 3.03 1.13 -11.21
C ALA A 120 3.02 -0.30 -10.67
N GLU A 121 2.64 -1.27 -11.51
CA GLU A 121 2.66 -2.69 -11.16
C GLU A 121 4.07 -3.17 -10.80
N ARG A 122 5.07 -2.83 -11.60
CA ARG A 122 6.47 -3.19 -11.32
C ARG A 122 7.05 -2.46 -10.12
N LEU A 123 6.59 -1.26 -9.82
CA LEU A 123 6.97 -0.50 -8.63
C LEU A 123 6.45 -1.20 -7.36
N GLY A 124 5.20 -1.66 -7.38
CA GLY A 124 4.61 -2.49 -6.34
C GLY A 124 5.41 -3.78 -6.12
N PHE A 125 5.70 -4.52 -7.19
CA PHE A 125 6.54 -5.72 -7.12
C PHE A 125 7.92 -5.42 -6.51
N ALA A 126 8.62 -4.38 -6.98
CA ALA A 126 9.94 -4.01 -6.44
C ALA A 126 9.88 -3.63 -4.95
N THR A 127 8.78 -3.01 -4.52
CA THR A 127 8.52 -2.65 -3.11
C THR A 127 8.34 -3.90 -2.25
N GLU A 128 7.55 -4.86 -2.71
CA GLU A 128 7.32 -6.13 -2.04
C GLU A 128 8.62 -6.93 -1.90
N GLN A 129 9.38 -7.05 -2.99
CA GLN A 129 10.68 -7.72 -2.98
C GLN A 129 11.66 -7.05 -2.01
N LEU A 130 11.66 -5.72 -1.90
CA LEU A 130 12.48 -5.02 -0.94
C LEU A 130 12.00 -5.24 0.51
N ALA A 131 10.68 -5.31 0.72
CA ALA A 131 10.07 -5.53 2.02
C ALA A 131 10.53 -6.86 2.64
N LEU A 132 10.65 -7.93 1.83
CA LEU A 132 11.16 -9.25 2.24
C LEU A 132 12.55 -9.18 2.90
N PHE A 133 13.40 -8.21 2.54
CA PHE A 133 14.75 -8.06 3.12
C PHE A 133 14.84 -7.13 4.34
N THR A 134 13.77 -6.42 4.69
CA THR A 134 13.81 -5.32 5.68
C THR A 134 13.08 -5.63 6.99
N GLY A 135 12.43 -6.80 7.05
CA GLY A 135 11.65 -7.25 8.21
C GLY A 135 10.25 -6.61 8.27
N PRO A 136 9.34 -7.11 9.13
CA PRO A 136 7.92 -6.76 9.10
C PRO A 136 7.66 -5.25 9.29
N THR A 137 8.36 -4.61 10.22
CA THR A 137 8.17 -3.18 10.54
C THR A 137 8.57 -2.25 9.41
N VAL A 138 9.79 -2.43 8.85
CA VAL A 138 10.29 -1.57 7.77
C VAL A 138 9.62 -1.94 6.45
N GLY A 139 9.35 -3.22 6.21
CA GLY A 139 8.62 -3.70 5.05
C GLY A 139 7.19 -3.14 5.00
N GLY A 140 6.48 -3.13 6.13
CA GLY A 140 5.15 -2.51 6.22
C GLY A 140 5.19 -1.00 5.95
N LEU A 141 6.20 -0.28 6.42
CA LEU A 141 6.37 1.15 6.13
C LEU A 141 6.72 1.41 4.65
N LEU A 142 7.57 0.57 4.05
CA LEU A 142 7.90 0.63 2.63
C LEU A 142 6.64 0.40 1.79
N ASN A 143 5.84 -0.59 2.13
CA ASN A 143 4.59 -0.88 1.44
C ASN A 143 3.58 0.28 1.59
N ALA A 144 3.46 0.85 2.79
CA ALA A 144 2.62 2.02 3.03
C ALA A 144 3.02 3.25 2.19
N THR A 145 4.32 3.42 1.92
CA THR A 145 4.84 4.60 1.20
C THR A 145 4.86 4.36 -0.32
N PHE A 146 5.47 3.25 -0.75
CA PHE A 146 5.68 2.95 -2.17
C PHE A 146 4.53 2.19 -2.82
N GLY A 147 3.63 1.56 -2.05
CA GLY A 147 2.42 0.94 -2.59
C GLY A 147 1.51 1.95 -3.28
N ASN A 148 1.43 3.18 -2.75
CA ASN A 148 0.67 4.30 -3.32
C ASN A 148 1.58 5.38 -3.95
N ALA A 149 2.82 5.02 -4.32
CA ALA A 149 3.77 6.02 -4.81
C ALA A 149 3.33 6.61 -6.16
N THR A 150 2.68 5.85 -7.03
CA THR A 150 2.23 6.33 -8.35
C THR A 150 1.26 7.51 -8.18
N GLU A 151 0.28 7.36 -7.30
CA GLU A 151 -0.74 8.35 -6.99
C GLU A 151 -0.10 9.60 -6.37
N MET A 152 0.85 9.39 -5.45
CA MET A 152 1.58 10.50 -4.81
C MET A 152 2.46 11.26 -5.81
N ILE A 153 3.14 10.57 -6.72
CA ILE A 153 3.98 11.20 -7.76
C ILE A 153 3.12 12.03 -8.70
N ILE A 154 2.01 11.49 -9.20
CA ILE A 154 1.06 12.21 -10.07
C ILE A 154 0.51 13.43 -9.32
N SER A 155 0.12 13.26 -8.06
CA SER A 155 -0.43 14.33 -7.21
C SER A 155 0.58 15.45 -6.99
N VAL A 156 1.84 15.13 -6.72
CA VAL A 156 2.91 16.14 -6.52
C VAL A 156 3.20 16.90 -7.81
N HIS A 157 3.18 16.25 -8.99
CA HIS A 157 3.35 16.94 -10.27
C HIS A 157 2.16 17.86 -10.58
N ALA A 158 0.93 17.38 -10.39
CA ALA A 158 -0.27 18.21 -10.52
C ALA A 158 -0.26 19.41 -9.57
N LEU A 159 0.17 19.20 -8.31
CA LEU A 159 0.28 20.26 -7.32
C LEU A 159 1.36 21.29 -7.69
N LYS A 160 2.49 20.85 -8.24
CA LYS A 160 3.55 21.74 -8.77
C LYS A 160 3.03 22.61 -9.91
N GLY A 161 2.16 22.06 -10.76
CA GLY A 161 1.44 22.78 -11.82
C GLY A 161 0.26 23.63 -11.34
N GLY A 162 -0.03 23.69 -10.03
CA GLY A 162 -1.16 24.43 -9.47
C GLY A 162 -2.53 23.79 -9.72
N MET A 163 -2.57 22.54 -10.19
CA MET A 163 -3.80 21.80 -10.49
C MET A 163 -4.39 21.13 -9.24
N ILE A 164 -4.71 21.95 -8.24
CA ILE A 164 -5.24 21.51 -6.93
C ILE A 164 -6.50 20.65 -7.08
N ARG A 165 -7.43 21.04 -7.97
CA ARG A 165 -8.66 20.29 -8.22
C ARG A 165 -8.39 18.90 -8.79
N VAL A 166 -7.41 18.76 -9.68
CA VAL A 166 -7.00 17.46 -10.23
C VAL A 166 -6.46 16.56 -9.11
N VAL A 167 -5.61 17.10 -8.21
CA VAL A 167 -5.08 16.36 -7.06
C VAL A 167 -6.19 15.87 -6.14
N GLN A 168 -7.11 16.76 -5.76
CA GLN A 168 -8.27 16.40 -4.94
C GLN A 168 -9.10 15.30 -5.62
N GLN A 169 -9.49 15.53 -6.88
CA GLN A 169 -10.33 14.61 -7.62
C GLN A 169 -9.66 13.24 -7.85
N SER A 170 -8.36 13.20 -8.15
CA SER A 170 -7.64 11.94 -8.35
C SER A 170 -7.50 11.12 -7.07
N LEU A 171 -7.21 11.75 -5.94
CA LEU A 171 -7.09 11.04 -4.67
C LEU A 171 -8.45 10.55 -4.16
N LEU A 172 -9.50 11.36 -4.30
CA LEU A 172 -10.87 10.95 -3.98
C LEU A 172 -11.33 9.81 -4.88
N GLY A 173 -11.05 9.92 -6.18
CA GLY A 173 -11.36 8.87 -7.15
C GLY A 173 -10.64 7.56 -6.87
N SER A 174 -9.41 7.61 -6.37
CA SER A 174 -8.66 6.42 -5.97
C SER A 174 -9.30 5.70 -4.78
N ILE A 175 -9.77 6.46 -3.77
CA ILE A 175 -10.56 5.89 -2.67
C ILE A 175 -11.85 5.25 -3.20
N LEU A 176 -12.61 5.94 -4.06
CA LEU A 176 -13.85 5.41 -4.63
C LEU A 176 -13.61 4.16 -5.48
N SER A 177 -12.55 4.14 -6.29
CA SER A 177 -12.15 3.02 -7.12
C SER A 177 -11.84 1.79 -6.25
N ASN A 178 -10.99 1.95 -5.25
CA ASN A 178 -10.61 0.84 -4.38
C ASN A 178 -11.79 0.30 -3.56
N MET A 179 -12.60 1.20 -3.00
CA MET A 179 -13.73 0.82 -2.16
C MET A 179 -14.89 0.17 -2.92
N LEU A 180 -15.22 0.68 -4.11
CA LEU A 180 -16.39 0.20 -4.85
C LEU A 180 -16.02 -0.70 -6.03
N LEU A 181 -15.09 -0.26 -6.88
CA LEU A 181 -14.74 -1.00 -8.09
C LEU A 181 -13.87 -2.22 -7.76
N VAL A 182 -12.75 -2.05 -7.06
CA VAL A 182 -11.82 -3.15 -6.75
C VAL A 182 -12.47 -4.17 -5.85
N LEU A 183 -13.01 -3.72 -4.71
CA LEU A 183 -13.69 -4.60 -3.77
C LEU A 183 -14.90 -5.27 -4.43
N GLY A 184 -15.65 -4.54 -5.25
CA GLY A 184 -16.79 -5.07 -5.99
C GLY A 184 -16.40 -6.15 -6.98
N CYS A 185 -15.37 -5.91 -7.80
CA CYS A 185 -14.83 -6.90 -8.74
C CYS A 185 -14.25 -8.12 -8.00
N ALA A 186 -13.55 -7.92 -6.89
CA ALA A 186 -13.00 -9.00 -6.08
C ALA A 186 -14.10 -9.89 -5.51
N PHE A 187 -15.14 -9.31 -4.89
CA PHE A 187 -16.29 -10.06 -4.38
C PHE A 187 -17.10 -10.73 -5.50
N PHE A 188 -17.24 -10.06 -6.65
CA PHE A 188 -17.96 -10.61 -7.79
C PHE A 188 -17.24 -11.83 -8.38
N CYS A 189 -15.95 -11.69 -8.72
CA CYS A 189 -15.15 -12.75 -9.30
C CYS A 189 -14.90 -13.89 -8.30
N GLY A 190 -14.53 -13.58 -7.05
CA GLY A 190 -14.39 -14.56 -5.98
C GLY A 190 -15.70 -15.31 -5.73
N GLY A 191 -16.81 -14.59 -5.61
CA GLY A 191 -18.13 -15.20 -5.41
C GLY A 191 -18.62 -16.05 -6.59
N ILE A 192 -18.20 -15.76 -7.82
CA ILE A 192 -18.48 -16.62 -8.99
C ILE A 192 -17.66 -17.91 -8.92
N VAL A 193 -16.38 -17.83 -8.56
CA VAL A 193 -15.52 -19.02 -8.39
C VAL A 193 -16.06 -19.90 -7.25
N PHE A 194 -16.49 -19.27 -6.15
CA PHE A 194 -17.00 -19.95 -4.95
C PHE A 194 -18.53 -19.89 -4.83
N MET A 195 -19.28 -20.05 -5.92
CA MET A 195 -20.76 -19.94 -5.93
C MET A 195 -21.52 -20.76 -4.87
N LYS A 196 -20.92 -21.85 -4.37
CA LYS A 196 -21.54 -22.76 -3.40
C LYS A 196 -21.16 -22.45 -1.94
N LYS A 197 -20.30 -21.46 -1.69
CA LYS A 197 -19.72 -21.14 -0.39
C LYS A 197 -19.61 -19.63 -0.24
N ASP A 198 -20.13 -19.08 0.85
CA ASP A 198 -19.80 -17.70 1.22
C ASP A 198 -18.35 -17.62 1.68
N GLN A 199 -17.61 -16.70 1.09
CA GLN A 199 -16.23 -16.46 1.47
C GLN A 199 -16.21 -15.57 2.72
N VAL A 200 -15.37 -15.89 3.70
CA VAL A 200 -15.32 -15.22 5.01
C VAL A 200 -14.03 -14.41 5.10
N PHE A 201 -14.09 -13.29 5.80
CA PHE A 201 -12.93 -12.44 6.12
C PHE A 201 -13.01 -11.93 7.56
N ASP A 202 -11.90 -11.41 8.07
CA ASP A 202 -11.79 -10.85 9.41
C ASP A 202 -12.61 -9.57 9.55
N LYS A 203 -13.65 -9.66 10.37
CA LYS A 203 -14.53 -8.55 10.72
C LYS A 203 -13.79 -7.46 11.51
N ALA A 204 -12.84 -7.84 12.37
CA ALA A 204 -12.16 -6.88 13.22
C ALA A 204 -11.30 -5.93 12.39
N ALA A 205 -10.48 -6.47 11.48
CA ALA A 205 -9.70 -5.67 10.53
C ALA A 205 -10.59 -4.78 9.65
N ALA A 206 -11.69 -5.32 9.11
CA ALA A 206 -12.63 -4.57 8.28
C ALA A 206 -13.27 -3.39 9.03
N VAL A 207 -13.64 -3.58 10.29
CA VAL A 207 -14.23 -2.53 11.15
C VAL A 207 -13.22 -1.44 11.47
N VAL A 208 -11.97 -1.79 11.81
CA VAL A 208 -10.91 -0.80 12.08
C VAL A 208 -10.66 0.08 10.87
N ASN A 209 -10.49 -0.52 9.69
CA ASN A 209 -10.26 0.24 8.45
C ASN A 209 -11.48 1.10 8.05
N SER A 210 -12.70 0.58 8.21
CA SER A 210 -13.93 1.36 7.98
C SER A 210 -14.04 2.55 8.93
N GLY A 211 -13.61 2.39 10.20
CA GLY A 211 -13.56 3.47 11.18
C GLY A 211 -12.57 4.58 10.79
N LEU A 212 -11.40 4.22 10.27
CA LEU A 212 -10.41 5.18 9.77
C LEU A 212 -10.92 5.92 8.52
N LEU A 213 -11.59 5.23 7.60
CA LEU A 213 -12.22 5.87 6.44
C LEU A 213 -13.32 6.87 6.86
N LEU A 214 -14.15 6.53 7.85
CA LEU A 214 -15.13 7.48 8.41
C LEU A 214 -14.46 8.68 9.08
N MET A 215 -13.34 8.48 9.77
CA MET A 215 -12.53 9.57 10.33
C MET A 215 -11.98 10.49 9.23
N ALA A 216 -11.49 9.92 8.12
CA ALA A 216 -11.03 10.70 6.98
C ALA A 216 -12.17 11.53 6.37
N VAL A 217 -13.35 10.92 6.17
CA VAL A 217 -14.52 11.66 5.67
C VAL A 217 -14.92 12.79 6.61
N MET A 218 -14.85 12.60 7.93
CA MET A 218 -15.08 13.68 8.90
C MET A 218 -14.09 14.85 8.72
N GLY A 219 -12.82 14.55 8.44
CA GLY A 219 -11.78 15.56 8.15
C GLY A 219 -12.05 16.36 6.87
N LEU A 220 -12.60 15.71 5.84
CA LEU A 220 -12.97 16.33 4.56
C LEU A 220 -14.29 17.09 4.62
N LEU A 221 -15.24 16.60 5.42
CA LEU A 221 -16.60 17.12 5.47
C LEU A 221 -16.69 18.54 6.01
N PHE A 222 -15.98 18.85 7.10
CA PHE A 222 -16.11 20.17 7.72
C PHE A 222 -15.56 21.31 6.87
N PRO A 223 -14.37 21.22 6.24
CA PRO A 223 -13.92 22.20 5.27
C PRO A 223 -14.92 22.41 4.12
N ALA A 224 -15.42 21.32 3.54
CA ALA A 224 -16.38 21.39 2.43
C ALA A 224 -17.71 22.05 2.83
N VAL A 225 -18.24 21.73 4.01
CA VAL A 225 -19.49 22.32 4.52
C VAL A 225 -19.29 23.80 4.84
N LEU A 226 -18.20 24.19 5.49
CA LEU A 226 -17.91 25.60 5.79
C LEU A 226 -17.80 26.45 4.53
N HIS A 227 -17.14 25.92 3.50
CA HIS A 227 -17.06 26.58 2.20
C HIS A 227 -18.46 26.77 1.59
N PHE A 228 -19.29 25.72 1.62
CA PHE A 228 -20.63 25.76 1.03
C PHE A 228 -21.60 26.68 1.78
N THR A 229 -21.56 26.70 3.12
CA THR A 229 -22.45 27.54 3.94
C THR A 229 -21.97 28.98 4.05
N HIS A 230 -20.73 29.27 3.63
CA HIS A 230 -20.05 30.55 3.86
C HIS A 230 -20.07 30.99 5.33
N SER A 231 -20.08 30.04 6.26
CA SER A 231 -20.19 30.29 7.69
C SER A 231 -18.83 30.34 8.41
N GLU A 232 -17.75 30.51 7.66
CA GLU A 232 -16.40 30.62 8.20
C GLU A 232 -16.13 32.01 8.80
N VAL A 233 -15.24 32.07 9.81
CA VAL A 233 -14.94 33.32 10.53
C VAL A 233 -14.17 34.30 9.64
N HIS A 234 -13.18 33.80 8.88
CA HIS A 234 -12.41 34.59 7.94
C HIS A 234 -12.44 33.93 6.56
N TYR A 235 -13.11 34.57 5.61
CA TYR A 235 -13.34 34.04 4.27
C TYR A 235 -12.05 33.50 3.61
N GLY A 236 -12.07 32.24 3.17
CA GLY A 236 -10.98 31.46 2.55
C GLY A 236 -9.79 31.13 3.45
N LYS A 237 -9.55 31.89 4.53
CA LYS A 237 -8.40 31.69 5.43
C LYS A 237 -8.70 30.67 6.51
N SER A 238 -9.93 30.68 7.04
CA SER A 238 -10.35 29.77 8.09
C SER A 238 -10.45 28.33 7.56
N GLU A 239 -10.97 28.15 6.35
CA GLU A 239 -11.04 26.84 5.68
C GLU A 239 -9.66 26.22 5.42
N LEU A 240 -8.72 26.98 4.86
CA LEU A 240 -7.36 26.48 4.61
C LEU A 240 -6.62 26.16 5.91
N ALA A 241 -6.79 26.99 6.94
CA ALA A 241 -6.22 26.73 8.26
C ALA A 241 -6.80 25.46 8.90
N LEU A 242 -8.13 25.26 8.78
CA LEU A 242 -8.80 24.05 9.25
C LEU A 242 -8.31 22.82 8.48
N SER A 243 -8.14 22.92 7.16
CA SER A 243 -7.64 21.85 6.30
C SER A 243 -6.23 21.40 6.70
N ARG A 244 -5.33 22.36 6.97
CA ARG A 244 -3.97 22.06 7.47
C ARG A 244 -4.00 21.42 8.86
N PHE A 245 -4.83 21.93 9.76
CA PHE A 245 -4.98 21.37 11.11
C PHE A 245 -5.51 19.93 11.07
N SER A 246 -6.58 19.70 10.29
CA SER A 246 -7.17 18.37 10.12
C SER A 246 -6.18 17.40 9.47
N SER A 247 -5.40 17.85 8.48
CA SER A 247 -4.35 17.05 7.85
C SER A 247 -3.29 16.59 8.86
N CYS A 248 -2.82 17.49 9.74
CA CYS A 248 -1.88 17.13 10.80
C CYS A 248 -2.45 16.06 11.74
N ILE A 249 -3.73 16.18 12.14
CA ILE A 249 -4.40 15.18 12.98
C ILE A 249 -4.51 13.84 12.27
N MET A 250 -4.90 13.83 10.99
CA MET A 250 -5.04 12.60 10.21
C MET A 250 -3.70 11.88 10.04
N LEU A 251 -2.60 12.61 9.78
CA LEU A 251 -1.25 12.04 9.72
C LEU A 251 -0.81 11.43 11.06
N VAL A 252 -1.11 12.10 12.17
CA VAL A 252 -0.81 11.57 13.52
C VAL A 252 -1.63 10.30 13.79
N ALA A 253 -2.93 10.32 13.48
CA ALA A 253 -3.79 9.14 13.62
C ALA A 253 -3.30 7.98 12.75
N TYR A 254 -2.87 8.25 11.52
CA TYR A 254 -2.30 7.25 10.63
C TYR A 254 -0.97 6.68 11.16
N ALA A 255 -0.10 7.51 11.72
CA ALA A 255 1.14 7.06 12.35
C ALA A 255 0.86 6.13 13.54
N PHE A 256 -0.13 6.45 14.38
CA PHE A 256 -0.57 5.56 15.46
C PHE A 256 -1.17 4.25 14.92
N TYR A 257 -1.95 4.32 13.84
CA TYR A 257 -2.47 3.14 13.17
C TYR A 257 -1.35 2.24 12.62
N LEU A 258 -0.32 2.81 11.97
CA LEU A 258 0.84 2.05 11.53
C LEU A 258 1.56 1.38 12.70
N VAL A 259 1.79 2.09 13.81
CA VAL A 259 2.39 1.48 15.01
C VAL A 259 1.52 0.35 15.56
N PHE A 260 0.20 0.53 15.58
CA PHE A 260 -0.74 -0.51 16.02
C PHE A 260 -0.70 -1.74 15.11
N GLN A 261 -0.71 -1.54 13.79
CA GLN A 261 -0.66 -2.61 12.78
C GLN A 261 0.67 -3.39 12.84
N LEU A 262 1.80 -2.67 12.91
CA LEU A 262 3.13 -3.27 12.94
C LEU A 262 3.40 -4.04 14.25
N LYS A 263 2.88 -3.55 15.39
CA LYS A 263 2.97 -4.28 16.66
C LYS A 263 2.10 -5.53 16.67
N GLY A 264 0.87 -5.45 16.12
CA GLY A 264 -0.04 -6.59 16.06
C GLY A 264 0.49 -7.74 15.18
N GLN A 265 1.23 -7.43 14.11
CA GLN A 265 1.87 -8.45 13.27
C GLN A 265 3.00 -9.20 13.97
N ASN A 266 3.81 -8.52 14.80
CA ASN A 266 4.88 -9.18 15.55
C ASN A 266 4.33 -10.22 16.54
N GLU A 267 3.21 -9.94 17.22
CA GLU A 267 2.59 -10.91 18.14
C GLU A 267 2.02 -12.15 17.43
N SER A 268 1.54 -12.03 16.19
CA SER A 268 1.12 -13.22 15.41
C SER A 268 2.31 -14.04 14.93
N TYR A 269 3.40 -13.40 14.50
CA TYR A 269 4.61 -14.08 14.05
C TYR A 269 5.34 -14.79 15.21
N ASP A 270 5.38 -14.17 16.39
CA ASP A 270 5.94 -14.78 17.61
C ASP A 270 5.08 -15.96 18.10
N ARG A 271 3.75 -15.88 18.01
CA ARG A 271 2.86 -17.00 18.38
C ARG A 271 2.99 -18.20 17.45
N VAL A 272 3.21 -17.99 16.15
CA VAL A 272 3.49 -19.08 15.20
C VAL A 272 4.84 -19.75 15.52
N ASN A 273 5.83 -18.99 15.98
CA ASN A 273 7.13 -19.53 16.38
C ASN A 273 7.13 -20.20 17.77
N GLU A 274 6.31 -19.72 18.72
CA GLU A 274 6.21 -20.30 20.07
C GLU A 274 5.27 -21.53 20.14
N GLU A 275 4.23 -21.60 19.30
CA GLU A 275 3.33 -22.76 19.21
C GLU A 275 3.82 -23.83 18.20
N GLY A 276 4.83 -23.52 17.37
CA GLY A 276 5.40 -24.40 16.32
C GLY A 276 6.35 -25.51 16.80
N GLY A 277 6.29 -25.86 18.08
CA GLY A 277 7.07 -26.94 18.69
C GLY A 277 6.42 -28.33 18.61
N GLN A 278 5.59 -28.64 17.61
CA GLN A 278 5.25 -30.01 17.15
C GLN A 278 4.13 -29.99 16.10
N ASN A 279 4.45 -30.53 14.91
CA ASN A 279 3.53 -31.08 13.90
C ASN A 279 2.36 -30.19 13.44
N GLU A 280 2.47 -29.53 12.28
CA GLU A 280 1.58 -29.71 11.11
C GLU A 280 2.28 -29.16 9.85
N GLY A 281 2.41 -29.99 8.81
CA GLY A 281 3.01 -29.64 7.52
C GLY A 281 2.05 -28.86 6.63
N GLY A 282 1.78 -27.61 6.99
CA GLY A 282 1.19 -26.62 6.09
C GLY A 282 2.30 -25.91 5.33
N THR A 283 2.27 -25.97 4.01
CA THR A 283 3.13 -25.18 3.11
C THR A 283 2.76 -23.69 3.25
N ASP A 284 3.31 -23.01 4.24
CA ASP A 284 3.52 -21.58 4.11
C ASP A 284 4.71 -21.43 3.15
N ASP A 285 4.41 -21.08 1.91
CA ASP A 285 5.40 -20.64 0.94
C ASP A 285 6.10 -19.41 1.56
N ASP A 286 7.23 -19.61 2.24
CA ASP A 286 8.19 -18.55 2.50
C ASP A 286 8.57 -18.00 1.11
N GLU A 287 7.91 -16.91 0.68
CA GLU A 287 8.17 -16.29 -0.61
C GLU A 287 9.63 -15.85 -0.67
N GLU A 288 10.47 -16.68 -1.31
CA GLU A 288 11.86 -16.35 -1.52
C GLU A 288 11.96 -15.13 -2.45
N PRO A 289 12.77 -14.12 -2.11
CA PRO A 289 12.90 -12.95 -2.95
C PRO A 289 13.50 -13.33 -4.33
N GLU A 290 12.79 -12.99 -5.39
CA GLU A 290 13.17 -13.26 -6.78
C GLU A 290 14.35 -12.39 -7.24
N ILE A 291 14.50 -11.21 -6.65
CA ILE A 291 15.55 -10.23 -6.95
C ILE A 291 16.35 -9.87 -5.69
N SER A 292 17.63 -9.54 -5.86
CA SER A 292 18.46 -9.15 -4.72
C SER A 292 18.05 -7.78 -4.16
N LYS A 293 18.35 -7.54 -2.88
CA LYS A 293 18.08 -6.26 -2.19
C LYS A 293 18.54 -5.02 -2.98
N TRP A 294 19.76 -5.06 -3.53
CA TRP A 294 20.31 -3.92 -4.28
C TRP A 294 19.66 -3.75 -5.65
N GLU A 295 19.30 -4.86 -6.32
CA GLU A 295 18.52 -4.80 -7.55
C GLU A 295 17.14 -4.18 -7.29
N ALA A 296 16.45 -4.59 -6.22
CA ALA A 296 15.16 -4.02 -5.83
C ALA A 296 15.23 -2.50 -5.62
N ILE A 297 16.25 -2.00 -4.90
CA ILE A 297 16.45 -0.56 -4.68
C ILE A 297 16.72 0.19 -6.00
N ILE A 298 17.58 -0.35 -6.85
CA ILE A 298 17.91 0.28 -8.14
C ILE A 298 16.66 0.34 -9.03
N TRP A 299 15.90 -0.74 -9.11
CA TRP A 299 14.68 -0.79 -9.91
C TRP A 299 13.58 0.11 -9.34
N LEU A 300 13.43 0.18 -8.02
CA LEU A 300 12.51 1.11 -7.37
C LEU A 300 12.82 2.56 -7.77
N ALA A 301 14.11 2.94 -7.78
CA ALA A 301 14.54 4.28 -8.19
C ALA A 301 14.31 4.55 -9.69
N ILE A 302 14.62 3.59 -10.57
CA ILE A 302 14.41 3.71 -12.02
C ILE A 302 12.93 3.84 -12.35
N LEU A 303 12.08 2.98 -11.79
CA LEU A 303 10.64 2.98 -12.01
C LEU A 303 10.01 4.27 -11.48
N THR A 304 10.39 4.72 -10.29
CA THR A 304 9.95 6.01 -9.72
C THR A 304 10.34 7.18 -10.64
N GLY A 305 11.56 7.18 -11.17
CA GLY A 305 12.02 8.21 -12.12
C GLY A 305 11.23 8.19 -13.42
N TRP A 306 10.94 7.01 -13.96
CA TRP A 306 10.18 6.88 -15.20
C TRP A 306 8.70 7.27 -15.04
N ILE A 307 8.07 6.87 -13.92
CA ILE A 307 6.73 7.32 -13.54
C ILE A 307 6.70 8.84 -13.37
N SER A 308 7.72 9.44 -12.73
CA SER A 308 7.82 10.90 -12.60
C SER A 308 7.86 11.60 -13.95
N VAL A 309 8.66 11.11 -14.90
CA VAL A 309 8.72 11.69 -16.26
C VAL A 309 7.36 11.59 -16.96
N LEU A 310 6.72 10.42 -16.95
CA LEU A 310 5.40 10.24 -17.57
C LEU A 310 4.29 11.02 -16.85
N SER A 311 4.40 11.22 -15.53
CA SER A 311 3.42 12.00 -14.76
C SER A 311 3.40 13.45 -15.20
N ASP A 312 4.55 14.03 -15.55
CA ASP A 312 4.64 15.40 -16.07
C ASP A 312 3.83 15.54 -17.37
N TYR A 313 4.09 14.66 -18.35
CA TYR A 313 3.34 14.63 -19.62
C TYR A 313 1.85 14.32 -19.43
N LEU A 314 1.52 13.38 -18.53
CA LEU A 314 0.14 13.03 -18.23
C LEU A 314 -0.62 14.26 -17.72
N VAL A 315 -0.05 14.92 -16.71
CA VAL A 315 -0.65 16.04 -15.97
C VAL A 315 -0.83 17.26 -16.87
N ASP A 316 0.18 17.60 -17.67
CA ASP A 316 0.09 18.71 -18.64
C ASP A 316 -0.98 18.46 -19.72
N ALA A 317 -1.18 17.20 -20.10
CA ALA A 317 -2.13 16.82 -21.14
C ALA A 317 -3.60 16.73 -20.65
N ILE A 318 -3.88 16.76 -19.35
CA ILE A 318 -5.25 16.57 -18.80
C ILE A 318 -6.25 17.57 -19.39
N GLN A 319 -5.90 18.85 -19.41
CA GLN A 319 -6.81 19.90 -19.92
C GLN A 319 -7.07 19.74 -21.42
N GLY A 320 -6.01 19.43 -22.18
CA GLY A 320 -6.12 19.20 -23.62
C GLY A 320 -6.92 17.93 -23.94
N ALA A 321 -6.76 16.86 -23.16
CA ALA A 321 -7.54 15.63 -23.29
C ALA A 321 -9.03 15.87 -22.99
N SER A 322 -9.34 16.66 -21.96
CA SER A 322 -10.72 17.07 -21.65
C SER A 322 -11.38 17.78 -22.83
N ALA A 323 -10.67 18.73 -23.45
CA ALA A 323 -11.16 19.45 -24.62
C ALA A 323 -11.29 18.53 -25.86
N ALA A 324 -10.32 17.65 -26.10
CA ALA A 324 -10.31 16.75 -27.26
C ALA A 324 -11.41 15.68 -27.19
N TRP A 325 -11.67 15.13 -26.00
CA TRP A 325 -12.66 14.07 -25.79
C TRP A 325 -14.05 14.60 -25.41
N ASN A 326 -14.17 15.91 -25.15
CA ASN A 326 -15.40 16.55 -24.69
C ASN A 326 -15.97 15.89 -23.43
N ILE A 327 -15.10 15.59 -22.47
CA ILE A 327 -15.46 15.03 -21.16
C ILE A 327 -14.93 15.92 -20.03
N PRO A 328 -15.61 16.02 -18.87
CA PRO A 328 -15.19 16.88 -17.78
C PRO A 328 -13.83 16.47 -17.19
N ILE A 329 -13.03 17.47 -16.76
CA ILE A 329 -11.77 17.23 -16.02
C ILE A 329 -12.03 16.42 -14.75
N ALA A 330 -13.17 16.67 -14.07
CA ALA A 330 -13.59 15.90 -12.91
C ALA A 330 -13.76 14.40 -13.24
N PHE A 331 -14.37 14.07 -14.37
CA PHE A 331 -14.53 12.68 -14.79
C PHE A 331 -13.17 12.03 -15.11
N ILE A 332 -12.29 12.74 -15.81
CA ILE A 332 -10.92 12.26 -16.09
C ILE A 332 -10.19 11.98 -14.77
N SER A 333 -10.24 12.92 -13.83
CA SER A 333 -9.48 12.87 -12.59
C SER A 333 -10.03 11.86 -11.60
N VAL A 334 -11.36 11.79 -11.41
CA VAL A 334 -12.00 10.88 -10.44
C VAL A 334 -12.12 9.44 -10.97
N ILE A 335 -12.32 9.25 -12.28
CA ILE A 335 -12.62 7.94 -12.85
C ILE A 335 -11.42 7.37 -13.61
N LEU A 336 -10.87 8.10 -14.59
CA LEU A 336 -9.86 7.52 -15.49
C LEU A 336 -8.48 7.38 -14.84
N LEU A 337 -8.00 8.42 -14.15
CA LEU A 337 -6.69 8.41 -13.49
C LEU A 337 -6.57 7.25 -12.48
N PRO A 338 -7.52 7.04 -11.56
CA PRO A 338 -7.33 6.07 -10.50
C PRO A 338 -7.52 4.62 -10.94
N ILE A 339 -8.34 4.37 -11.96
CA ILE A 339 -8.43 3.03 -12.58
C ILE A 339 -7.05 2.56 -13.04
N VAL A 340 -6.23 3.50 -13.50
CA VAL A 340 -4.93 3.22 -14.08
C VAL A 340 -3.81 3.22 -13.04
N GLY A 341 -3.78 4.19 -12.14
CA GLY A 341 -2.83 4.20 -11.02
C GLY A 341 -2.93 2.92 -10.19
N ASN A 342 -4.16 2.49 -9.91
CA ASN A 342 -4.43 1.33 -9.06
C ASN A 342 -4.58 0.02 -9.86
N ALA A 343 -4.39 0.00 -11.18
CA ALA A 343 -4.70 -1.17 -12.01
C ALA A 343 -4.00 -2.47 -11.54
N ALA A 344 -2.78 -2.34 -11.01
CA ALA A 344 -2.05 -3.45 -10.41
C ALA A 344 -2.73 -3.99 -9.14
N GLU A 345 -3.11 -3.10 -8.23
CA GLU A 345 -3.85 -3.43 -7.00
C GLU A 345 -5.22 -4.04 -7.33
N HIS A 346 -5.88 -3.55 -8.39
CA HIS A 346 -7.14 -4.10 -8.87
C HIS A 346 -6.96 -5.58 -9.26
N ALA A 347 -5.94 -5.87 -10.07
CA ALA A 347 -5.68 -7.22 -10.55
C ALA A 347 -5.28 -8.17 -9.41
N SER A 348 -4.45 -7.72 -8.47
CA SER A 348 -4.00 -8.55 -7.35
C SER A 348 -5.15 -8.84 -6.38
N ALA A 349 -5.98 -7.86 -6.02
CA ALA A 349 -7.14 -8.05 -5.17
C ALA A 349 -8.13 -9.09 -5.75
N ILE A 350 -8.45 -8.97 -7.05
CA ILE A 350 -9.33 -9.94 -7.74
C ILE A 350 -8.70 -11.34 -7.72
N MET A 351 -7.40 -11.44 -8.00
CA MET A 351 -6.67 -12.71 -8.00
C MET A 351 -6.69 -13.39 -6.61
N PHE A 352 -6.46 -12.64 -5.54
CA PHE A 352 -6.51 -13.17 -4.18
C PHE A 352 -7.92 -13.60 -3.78
N ALA A 353 -8.94 -12.83 -4.15
CA ALA A 353 -10.33 -13.21 -3.92
C ALA A 353 -10.72 -14.51 -4.64
N MET A 354 -10.25 -14.70 -5.88
CA MET A 354 -10.45 -15.95 -6.64
C MET A 354 -9.69 -17.15 -6.05
N LYS A 355 -8.71 -16.92 -5.17
CA LYS A 355 -7.95 -17.97 -4.45
C LYS A 355 -8.45 -18.22 -3.02
N ASP A 356 -9.64 -17.73 -2.69
CA ASP A 356 -10.22 -17.78 -1.33
C ASP A 356 -9.42 -17.04 -0.25
N LYS A 357 -8.55 -16.10 -0.64
CA LYS A 357 -7.76 -15.26 0.26
C LYS A 357 -8.37 -13.85 0.37
N LEU A 358 -9.61 -13.76 0.86
CA LEU A 358 -10.32 -12.48 0.90
C LEU A 358 -9.71 -11.46 1.86
N ASP A 359 -9.12 -11.88 2.97
CA ASP A 359 -8.45 -10.97 3.90
C ASP A 359 -7.36 -10.15 3.21
N ILE A 360 -6.58 -10.80 2.34
CA ILE A 360 -5.55 -10.14 1.53
C ILE A 360 -6.20 -9.17 0.53
N SER A 361 -7.28 -9.58 -0.14
CA SER A 361 -8.01 -8.71 -1.07
C SER A 361 -8.60 -7.47 -0.40
N LEU A 362 -9.17 -7.61 0.81
CA LEU A 362 -9.66 -6.47 1.59
C LEU A 362 -8.51 -5.59 2.06
N GLY A 363 -7.39 -6.20 2.45
CA GLY A 363 -6.16 -5.51 2.82
C GLY A 363 -5.65 -4.63 1.68
N VAL A 364 -5.62 -5.15 0.45
CA VAL A 364 -5.24 -4.38 -0.75
C VAL A 364 -6.22 -3.24 -0.99
N ALA A 365 -7.53 -3.52 -1.10
CA ALA A 365 -8.52 -2.50 -1.46
C ALA A 365 -8.75 -1.44 -0.35
N ILE A 366 -9.15 -1.89 0.84
CA ILE A 366 -9.53 -1.00 1.95
C ILE A 366 -8.29 -0.43 2.64
N GLY A 367 -7.22 -1.22 2.74
CA GLY A 367 -5.93 -0.73 3.25
C GLY A 367 -5.43 0.42 2.37
N SER A 368 -5.33 0.24 1.05
CA SER A 368 -4.93 1.31 0.12
C SER A 368 -5.84 2.53 0.23
N SER A 369 -7.17 2.35 0.29
CA SER A 369 -8.13 3.44 0.53
C SER A 369 -7.87 4.20 1.84
N THR A 370 -7.53 3.47 2.92
CA THR A 370 -7.20 4.05 4.23
C THR A 370 -5.89 4.82 4.17
N GLN A 371 -4.88 4.31 3.45
CA GLN A 371 -3.60 4.98 3.24
C GLN A 371 -3.78 6.28 2.44
N ILE A 372 -4.50 6.24 1.32
CA ILE A 372 -4.73 7.43 0.50
C ILE A 372 -5.51 8.49 1.28
N SER A 373 -6.54 8.09 2.04
CA SER A 373 -7.38 9.01 2.78
C SER A 373 -6.68 9.60 4.02
N MET A 374 -6.02 8.79 4.84
CA MET A 374 -5.42 9.22 6.11
C MET A 374 -3.96 9.70 5.99
N PHE A 375 -3.26 9.30 4.94
CA PHE A 375 -1.89 9.72 4.64
C PHE A 375 -1.81 10.54 3.35
N GLY A 376 -2.23 9.99 2.21
CA GLY A 376 -2.00 10.60 0.89
C GLY A 376 -2.59 12.01 0.73
N ILE A 377 -3.87 12.19 1.05
CA ILE A 377 -4.56 13.49 0.99
C ILE A 377 -3.92 14.49 1.97
N PRO A 378 -3.81 14.19 3.29
CA PRO A 378 -3.12 15.07 4.24
C PRO A 378 -1.67 15.40 3.87
N PHE A 379 -0.94 14.43 3.33
CA PHE A 379 0.42 14.62 2.85
C PHE A 379 0.47 15.66 1.73
N CYS A 380 -0.45 15.59 0.77
CA CYS A 380 -0.56 16.60 -0.30
C CYS A 380 -0.87 18.01 0.24
N VAL A 381 -1.68 18.13 1.30
CA VAL A 381 -1.92 19.43 1.96
C VAL A 381 -0.63 19.99 2.58
N VAL A 382 0.15 19.14 3.26
CA VAL A 382 1.42 19.55 3.88
C VAL A 382 2.46 19.91 2.81
N VAL A 383 2.58 19.10 1.74
CA VAL A 383 3.47 19.39 0.62
C VAL A 383 3.07 20.70 -0.08
N GLY A 384 1.77 20.91 -0.31
CA GLY A 384 1.25 22.16 -0.86
C GLY A 384 1.59 23.35 0.01
N TRP A 385 1.49 23.21 1.33
CA TRP A 385 1.89 24.24 2.27
C TRP A 385 3.39 24.59 2.17
N ILE A 386 4.26 23.59 2.04
CA ILE A 386 5.71 23.79 1.85
C ILE A 386 6.00 24.46 0.49
N MET A 387 5.27 24.09 -0.56
CA MET A 387 5.41 24.64 -1.92
C MET A 387 4.76 26.02 -2.11
N GLY A 388 4.03 26.52 -1.11
CA GLY A 388 3.27 27.77 -1.21
C GLY A 388 1.98 27.65 -2.02
N GLN A 389 1.52 26.44 -2.32
CA GLN A 389 0.25 26.16 -2.99
C GLN A 389 -0.89 26.06 -1.96
N PRO A 390 -2.07 26.67 -2.21
CA PRO A 390 -3.21 26.63 -1.29
C PRO A 390 -3.99 25.30 -1.40
N MET A 391 -3.31 24.16 -1.32
CA MET A 391 -3.97 22.85 -1.24
C MET A 391 -4.77 22.76 0.07
N ASP A 392 -6.05 22.45 -0.03
CA ASP A 392 -6.97 22.28 1.10
C ASP A 392 -7.72 20.94 1.03
N LEU A 393 -8.54 20.69 2.04
CA LEU A 393 -9.37 19.50 2.16
C LEU A 393 -10.81 19.74 1.67
N ASN A 394 -11.04 20.78 0.87
CA ASN A 394 -12.36 21.06 0.33
C ASN A 394 -12.55 20.42 -1.05
N PHE A 395 -13.13 19.23 -1.03
CA PHE A 395 -13.50 18.47 -2.23
C PHE A 395 -14.92 18.86 -2.70
N GLN A 396 -15.42 20.03 -2.34
CA GLN A 396 -16.80 20.44 -2.60
C GLN A 396 -17.87 19.49 -2.02
N LEU A 397 -19.13 19.93 -2.04
CA LEU A 397 -20.20 19.17 -1.41
C LEU A 397 -20.52 17.87 -2.15
N PHE A 398 -20.51 17.90 -3.49
CA PHE A 398 -20.86 16.75 -4.31
C PHE A 398 -19.87 15.58 -4.16
N GLU A 399 -18.57 15.86 -4.20
CA GLU A 399 -17.54 14.82 -4.14
C GLU A 399 -17.45 14.27 -2.71
N THR A 400 -17.50 15.14 -1.70
CA THR A 400 -17.54 14.76 -0.29
C THR A 400 -18.75 13.90 0.04
N ALA A 401 -19.95 14.26 -0.46
CA ALA A 401 -21.15 13.47 -0.25
C ALA A 401 -21.07 12.10 -0.94
N SER A 402 -20.51 12.06 -2.15
CA SER A 402 -20.30 10.81 -2.89
C SER A 402 -19.36 9.88 -2.13
N LEU A 403 -18.25 10.41 -1.60
CA LEU A 403 -17.31 9.67 -0.77
C LEU A 403 -17.96 9.18 0.53
N PHE A 404 -18.71 10.04 1.22
CA PHE A 404 -19.42 9.66 2.45
C PHE A 404 -20.40 8.51 2.22
N ILE A 405 -21.21 8.58 1.16
CA ILE A 405 -22.16 7.52 0.81
C ILE A 405 -21.41 6.23 0.44
N ALA A 406 -20.32 6.31 -0.33
CA ALA A 406 -19.52 5.15 -0.69
C ALA A 406 -18.92 4.46 0.55
N VAL A 407 -18.37 5.24 1.50
CA VAL A 407 -17.81 4.71 2.74
C VAL A 407 -18.89 4.02 3.58
N LEU A 408 -20.09 4.61 3.68
CA LEU A 408 -21.21 3.98 4.38
C LEU A 408 -21.65 2.68 3.72
N VAL A 409 -21.84 2.68 2.39
CA VAL A 409 -22.23 1.48 1.64
C VAL A 409 -21.24 0.35 1.89
N VAL A 410 -19.94 0.61 1.79
CA VAL A 410 -18.91 -0.41 2.02
C VAL A 410 -18.88 -0.86 3.47
N ALA A 411 -18.95 0.05 4.44
CA ALA A 411 -18.99 -0.30 5.86
C ALA A 411 -20.17 -1.24 6.19
N PHE A 412 -21.35 -0.99 5.62
CA PHE A 412 -22.50 -1.88 5.76
C PHE A 412 -22.30 -3.23 5.06
N MET A 413 -21.73 -3.25 3.84
CA MET A 413 -21.48 -4.49 3.10
C MET A 413 -20.48 -5.41 3.83
N LEU A 414 -19.56 -4.82 4.58
CA LEU A 414 -18.52 -5.54 5.32
C LEU A 414 -18.94 -6.02 6.72
N GLN A 415 -20.04 -5.50 7.28
CA GLN A 415 -20.46 -5.75 8.66
C GLN A 415 -20.69 -7.25 8.96
N GLU A 416 -21.14 -8.01 7.97
CA GLU A 416 -21.43 -9.43 8.10
C GLU A 416 -20.18 -10.33 8.08
N GLY A 417 -19.02 -9.81 7.66
CA GLY A 417 -17.76 -10.58 7.48
C GLY A 417 -17.79 -11.67 6.43
N THR A 418 -18.78 -11.62 5.52
CA THR A 418 -18.93 -12.56 4.42
C THR A 418 -19.06 -11.81 3.11
N SER A 419 -18.54 -12.39 2.04
CA SER A 419 -18.71 -11.90 0.68
C SER A 419 -19.41 -12.94 -0.19
N ASN A 420 -20.15 -12.44 -1.19
CA ASN A 420 -20.75 -13.23 -2.24
C ASN A 420 -20.81 -12.41 -3.53
N TYR A 421 -21.10 -13.08 -4.65
CA TYR A 421 -21.11 -12.43 -5.96
C TYR A 421 -22.13 -11.29 -6.04
N PHE A 422 -23.24 -11.37 -5.30
CA PHE A 422 -24.28 -10.34 -5.32
C PHE A 422 -23.83 -9.06 -4.62
N LYS A 423 -23.17 -9.16 -3.46
CA LYS A 423 -22.52 -8.01 -2.80
C LYS A 423 -21.49 -7.36 -3.73
N GLY A 424 -20.70 -8.17 -4.43
CA GLY A 424 -19.74 -7.68 -5.42
C GLY A 424 -20.41 -6.93 -6.57
N LEU A 425 -21.46 -7.50 -7.16
CA LEU A 425 -22.24 -6.84 -8.21
C LEU A 425 -22.84 -5.51 -7.73
N MET A 426 -23.40 -5.46 -6.52
CA MET A 426 -23.95 -4.23 -5.95
C MET A 426 -22.90 -3.12 -5.86
N LEU A 427 -21.68 -3.43 -5.38
CA LEU A 427 -20.59 -2.46 -5.29
C LEU A 427 -20.14 -1.94 -6.66
N VAL A 428 -20.04 -2.83 -7.66
CA VAL A 428 -19.73 -2.43 -9.05
C VAL A 428 -20.83 -1.53 -9.62
N LEU A 429 -22.10 -1.86 -9.40
CA LEU A 429 -23.22 -1.01 -9.84
C LEU A 429 -23.21 0.35 -9.13
N CYS A 430 -22.89 0.40 -7.83
CA CYS A 430 -22.70 1.65 -7.12
C CYS A 430 -21.58 2.50 -7.75
N TYR A 431 -20.44 1.88 -8.10
CA TYR A 431 -19.36 2.58 -8.80
C TYR A 431 -19.81 3.14 -10.15
N LEU A 432 -20.56 2.38 -10.94
CA LEU A 432 -21.09 2.85 -12.22
C LEU A 432 -22.03 4.05 -12.07
N ILE A 433 -22.87 4.06 -11.03
CA ILE A 433 -23.73 5.21 -10.71
C ILE A 433 -22.88 6.42 -10.34
N VAL A 434 -21.84 6.24 -9.52
CA VAL A 434 -20.91 7.31 -9.16
C VAL A 434 -20.18 7.84 -10.39
N ALA A 435 -19.64 6.96 -11.24
CA ALA A 435 -18.97 7.34 -12.48
C ALA A 435 -19.88 8.12 -13.44
N ALA A 436 -21.12 7.65 -13.63
CA ALA A 436 -22.12 8.36 -14.43
C ALA A 436 -22.47 9.74 -13.83
N SER A 437 -22.50 9.85 -12.50
CA SER A 437 -22.73 11.12 -11.81
C SER A 437 -21.58 12.11 -12.01
N PHE A 438 -20.33 11.64 -11.98
CA PHE A 438 -19.15 12.46 -12.31
C PHE A 438 -19.06 12.83 -13.79
N PHE A 439 -19.64 12.02 -14.68
CA PHE A 439 -19.67 12.33 -16.13
C PHE A 439 -20.56 13.53 -16.44
N VAL A 440 -21.61 13.74 -15.65
CA VAL A 440 -22.52 14.90 -15.78
C VAL A 440 -22.20 16.03 -14.81
N HIS A 441 -21.23 15.84 -13.92
CA HIS A 441 -20.78 16.85 -12.96
C HIS A 441 -19.73 17.76 -13.59
N VAL A 442 -19.88 19.06 -13.33
CA VAL A 442 -18.90 20.08 -13.71
C VAL A 442 -18.67 20.95 -12.48
N ASP A 443 -17.41 21.16 -12.14
CA ASP A 443 -17.07 22.06 -11.03
C ASP A 443 -17.64 23.46 -11.32
N PRO A 444 -18.26 24.11 -10.32
CA PRO A 444 -18.73 25.47 -10.47
C PRO A 444 -17.54 26.36 -10.85
N SER A 445 -17.62 27.03 -12.00
CA SER A 445 -16.62 28.01 -12.41
C SER A 445 -16.42 29.02 -11.28
N PRO A 446 -15.17 29.40 -10.94
CA PRO A 446 -14.97 30.50 -10.01
C PRO A 446 -15.72 31.70 -10.59
N VAL A 447 -16.71 32.17 -9.84
CA VAL A 447 -17.55 33.30 -10.22
C VAL A 447 -16.59 34.44 -10.59
N GLN A 448 -16.47 34.76 -11.88
CA GLN A 448 -15.93 36.05 -12.27
C GLN A 448 -16.69 37.08 -11.46
N ASP A 449 -15.95 37.90 -10.70
CA ASP A 449 -16.43 39.10 -10.03
C ASP A 449 -17.31 39.91 -11.00
N LYS A 450 -18.60 39.58 -11.08
CA LYS A 450 -19.61 40.50 -11.55
C LYS A 450 -19.78 41.49 -10.41
N LYS A 451 -18.89 42.48 -10.39
CA LYS A 451 -19.16 43.74 -9.71
C LYS A 451 -20.55 44.22 -10.19
N PRO A 452 -21.48 44.55 -9.29
CA PRO A 452 -22.64 45.33 -9.68
C PRO A 452 -22.24 46.72 -10.21
#